data_AF-A0A9W8ZRY4-F1
#
_entry.id   AF-A0A9W8ZRY4-F1
#
_cell.length_a   1.000
_cell.length_b   1.000
_cell.length_c   1.000
_cell.angle_alpha   90.00
_cell.angle_beta   90.00
_cell.angle_gamma   90.00
#
_symmetry.space_group_name_H-M   'P 1'
#
loop_
_entity.id
_entity.type
_entity.pdbx_description
1 polymer ?
#
loop_
_entity_poly.entity_id
_entity_poly.type
_entity_poly.pdbx_seq_one_letter_code
_entity_poly.pdbx_strand_id
1 'polypeptide(L)'
;MSSRTTSVFAIAGIAVLSIAAYAVYFDYKRRNDVEFRKKLKKEKKRVDKSIASSKASLPSSPDAVGVDELREALEQVKAEQVPISPEQKEAYFMTQVASGEQLSLQGPMFSLPAALAFYRALRVYPSPVELMVIYQKTVPEPIFKLVIELTNLDVKGRVEGYYLKFPPKSFGVKVETRQVGDGTKKTLVLTKGVKTGEAIYKEFPIVAALDSDIQEAGTHCSQCLRSVEPSMSISESESHALNTVYCSAACQSAAKSQYYSLLFTLERPLPQEIPSEPSTAEQLNERHKAQAQFANYLKNEMSGHAAPLLVAQFIARQVNVEMSKLISHTLSKTTTTDQADFTDADGGDYLLADHFERLRYVDVDLPKDGLKLLTAVLDSAMPGLDALATDERYATLLGKMVYNAYGVYYDDGRDNKPVTNNRPEDIERTRAPVGTSRQIGSAVYTVSSYLTHSCEPTARPSFDAGTSQLHLIATRNLKAGEELTVAYVDVTQHEGESVVDCRRRRRMELARGWKFACLCERCEREGKELGVSSEDKIKDQSKVEKSMARFEANEGPL
;
A
#
# COMPACT_ATOMS: atom_id res chain seq x y z
N MET A 1 36.60 33.92 -8.10
CA MET A 1 35.29 34.36 -7.54
C MET A 1 34.23 33.28 -7.80
N SER A 2 34.46 32.07 -7.29
CA SER A 2 33.61 30.88 -7.50
C SER A 2 33.51 30.15 -6.16
N SER A 3 32.31 30.07 -5.58
CA SER A 3 32.04 29.31 -4.34
C SER A 3 30.57 29.39 -3.88
N ARG A 4 29.79 30.41 -4.31
CA ARG A 4 28.42 30.62 -3.78
C ARG A 4 27.30 29.91 -4.53
N THR A 5 27.49 29.53 -5.80
CA THR A 5 26.46 28.83 -6.59
C THR A 5 26.40 27.34 -6.29
N THR A 6 27.51 26.68 -5.96
CA THR A 6 27.56 25.24 -5.66
C THR A 6 26.81 24.87 -4.37
N SER A 7 26.79 25.76 -3.36
CA SER A 7 26.15 25.48 -2.07
C SER A 7 24.62 25.56 -2.10
N VAL A 8 24.02 26.42 -2.95
CA VAL A 8 22.56 26.58 -3.01
C VAL A 8 21.89 25.38 -3.68
N PHE A 9 22.57 24.77 -4.65
CA PHE A 9 22.05 23.63 -5.41
C PHE A 9 22.17 22.29 -4.64
N ALA A 10 23.23 22.09 -3.85
CA ALA A 10 23.34 20.93 -2.95
C ALA A 10 22.27 20.95 -1.84
N ILE A 11 21.91 22.14 -1.34
CA ILE A 11 20.87 22.32 -0.32
C ILE A 11 19.47 22.01 -0.89
N ALA A 12 19.20 22.35 -2.16
CA ALA A 12 17.90 22.09 -2.78
C ALA A 12 17.61 20.59 -2.98
N GLY A 13 18.61 19.81 -3.41
CA GLY A 13 18.51 18.36 -3.51
C GLY A 13 18.28 17.72 -2.14
N ILE A 14 19.11 18.04 -1.15
CA ILE A 14 18.99 17.50 0.22
C ILE A 14 17.64 17.90 0.86
N ALA A 15 17.14 19.12 0.62
CA ALA A 15 15.88 19.60 1.19
C ALA A 15 14.65 18.87 0.62
N VAL A 16 14.54 18.72 -0.71
CA VAL A 16 13.42 18.00 -1.35
C VAL A 16 13.39 16.53 -0.89
N LEU A 17 14.56 15.93 -0.71
CA LEU A 17 14.72 14.53 -0.29
C LEU A 17 14.39 14.31 1.18
N SER A 18 14.88 15.19 2.04
CA SER A 18 14.55 15.20 3.47
C SER A 18 13.03 15.34 3.66
N ILE A 19 12.36 16.14 2.81
CA ILE A 19 10.90 16.33 2.87
C ILE A 19 10.15 15.08 2.40
N ALA A 20 10.60 14.38 1.34
CA ALA A 20 9.98 13.14 0.87
C ALA A 20 10.09 12.02 1.92
N ALA A 21 11.31 11.78 2.40
CA ALA A 21 11.59 10.80 3.44
C ALA A 21 10.85 11.16 4.74
N TYR A 22 10.86 12.44 5.13
CA TYR A 22 10.08 12.92 6.28
C TYR A 22 8.58 12.76 6.06
N ALA A 23 8.01 13.03 4.89
CA ALA A 23 6.57 12.90 4.64
C ALA A 23 6.11 11.43 4.79
N VAL A 24 6.84 10.49 4.18
CA VAL A 24 6.55 9.04 4.31
C VAL A 24 6.80 8.58 5.75
N TYR A 25 7.90 8.99 6.37
CA TYR A 25 8.23 8.68 7.76
C TYR A 25 7.19 9.22 8.74
N PHE A 26 6.81 10.48 8.57
CA PHE A 26 5.90 11.23 9.41
C PHE A 26 4.50 10.65 9.33
N ASP A 27 3.99 10.37 8.13
CA ASP A 27 2.68 9.77 7.95
C ASP A 27 2.63 8.36 8.56
N TYR A 28 3.68 7.57 8.36
CA TYR A 28 3.82 6.25 8.99
C TYR A 28 3.89 6.34 10.53
N LYS A 29 4.76 7.20 11.07
CA LYS A 29 4.98 7.35 12.51
C LYS A 29 3.74 7.88 13.23
N ARG A 30 2.99 8.80 12.60
CA ARG A 30 1.70 9.30 13.09
C ARG A 30 0.67 8.17 13.27
N ARG A 31 0.63 7.20 12.35
CA ARG A 31 -0.38 6.12 12.34
C ARG A 31 -0.01 4.97 13.29
N ASN A 32 1.27 4.61 13.41
CA ASN A 32 1.67 3.33 13.99
C ASN A 32 2.44 3.40 15.33
N ASP A 33 3.38 4.32 15.51
CA ASP A 33 4.27 4.35 16.69
C ASP A 33 3.51 4.71 17.99
N VAL A 34 3.51 3.80 18.98
CA VAL A 34 2.79 3.97 20.25
C VAL A 34 3.38 5.09 21.12
N GLU A 35 4.69 5.33 21.11
CA GLU A 35 5.33 6.41 21.87
C GLU A 35 5.15 7.77 21.21
N PHE A 36 5.29 7.85 19.88
CA PHE A 36 4.96 9.04 19.12
C PHE A 36 3.46 9.35 19.21
N ARG A 37 2.60 8.34 19.16
CA ARG A 37 1.18 8.48 19.47
C ARG A 37 0.94 8.78 20.93
N LYS A 38 1.78 8.38 21.89
CA LYS A 38 1.67 8.80 23.30
C LYS A 38 2.09 10.26 23.45
N LYS A 39 3.08 10.74 22.69
CA LYS A 39 3.48 12.15 22.64
C LYS A 39 2.39 13.01 21.99
N LEU A 40 1.90 12.59 20.82
CA LEU A 40 0.72 13.17 20.15
C LEU A 40 -0.56 12.99 20.97
N LYS A 41 -0.73 11.90 21.73
CA LYS A 41 -1.85 11.71 22.68
C LYS A 41 -1.64 12.52 23.95
N LYS A 42 -0.42 12.86 24.35
CA LYS A 42 -0.12 13.72 25.49
C LYS A 42 -0.36 15.17 25.10
N GLU A 43 0.00 15.53 23.88
CA GLU A 43 -0.34 16.80 23.24
C GLU A 43 -1.84 16.89 22.97
N LYS A 44 -2.46 15.87 22.37
CA LYS A 44 -3.91 15.73 22.23
C LYS A 44 -4.63 15.65 23.56
N LYS A 45 -4.12 14.99 24.60
CA LYS A 45 -4.71 14.96 25.95
C LYS A 45 -4.51 16.30 26.66
N ARG A 46 -3.48 17.07 26.30
CA ARG A 46 -3.30 18.45 26.73
C ARG A 46 -4.34 19.35 26.05
N VAL A 47 -4.61 19.12 24.75
CA VAL A 47 -5.70 19.73 23.97
C VAL A 47 -7.08 19.31 24.52
N ASP A 48 -7.32 18.02 24.76
CA ASP A 48 -8.58 17.44 25.28
C ASP A 48 -8.80 17.83 26.74
N LYS A 49 -7.74 17.99 27.55
CA LYS A 49 -7.82 18.49 28.94
C LYS A 49 -8.10 19.99 28.97
N SER A 50 -7.59 20.78 28.02
CA SER A 50 -8.03 22.16 27.82
C SER A 50 -9.47 22.25 27.30
N ILE A 51 -9.90 21.30 26.45
CA ILE A 51 -11.29 21.17 25.99
C ILE A 51 -12.22 20.73 27.14
N ALA A 52 -11.79 19.83 28.03
CA ALA A 52 -12.59 19.35 29.15
C ALA A 52 -12.72 20.40 30.26
N SER A 53 -11.69 21.22 30.51
CA SER A 53 -11.83 22.38 31.39
C SER A 53 -12.76 23.45 30.82
N SER A 54 -12.87 23.56 29.49
CA SER A 54 -13.85 24.44 28.84
C SER A 54 -15.25 23.82 28.65
N LYS A 55 -15.38 22.48 28.74
CA LYS A 55 -16.67 21.75 28.72
C LYS A 55 -17.43 21.81 30.06
N ALA A 56 -16.71 22.03 31.17
CA ALA A 56 -17.32 22.19 32.50
C ALA A 56 -17.87 23.61 32.75
N SER A 57 -17.65 24.54 31.82
CA SER A 57 -18.13 25.91 31.89
C SER A 57 -18.71 26.33 30.53
N LEU A 58 -19.93 25.90 30.20
CA LEU A 58 -20.88 26.64 29.35
C LEU A 58 -22.22 25.86 29.23
N PRO A 59 -23.37 26.52 29.48
CA PRO A 59 -24.67 26.07 28.99
C PRO A 59 -24.73 26.13 27.45
N SER A 60 -25.57 25.30 26.84
CA SER A 60 -25.92 25.34 25.42
C SER A 60 -26.36 26.74 24.96
N SER A 61 -25.55 27.39 24.13
CA SER A 61 -25.91 28.63 23.43
C SER A 61 -26.50 28.33 22.03
N PRO A 62 -27.37 29.20 21.48
CA PRO A 62 -28.02 29.00 20.18
C PRO A 62 -27.09 29.20 18.95
N ASP A 63 -25.85 29.65 19.15
CA ASP A 63 -24.91 30.06 18.10
C ASP A 63 -23.87 28.97 17.72
N ALA A 64 -24.14 27.70 18.00
CA ALA A 64 -23.23 26.61 17.63
C ALA A 64 -23.41 26.27 16.14
N VAL A 65 -22.36 26.47 15.34
CA VAL A 65 -22.29 26.05 13.93
C VAL A 65 -22.66 24.57 13.82
N GLY A 66 -23.63 24.25 12.97
CA GLY A 66 -24.12 22.88 12.80
C GLY A 66 -23.11 22.00 12.05
N VAL A 67 -23.07 20.70 12.38
CA VAL A 67 -22.18 19.71 11.71
C VAL A 67 -22.46 19.63 10.20
N ASP A 68 -23.72 19.82 9.78
CA ASP A 68 -24.10 19.81 8.37
C ASP A 68 -23.61 21.06 7.61
N GLU A 69 -23.64 22.23 8.25
CA GLU A 69 -23.08 23.48 7.71
C GLU A 69 -21.56 23.38 7.55
N LEU A 70 -20.88 22.77 8.51
CA LEU A 70 -19.45 22.45 8.42
C LEU A 70 -19.14 21.50 7.26
N ARG A 71 -19.99 20.48 7.02
CA ARG A 71 -19.80 19.52 5.92
C ARG A 71 -19.99 20.20 4.56
N GLU A 72 -21.00 21.04 4.41
CA GLU A 72 -21.24 21.79 3.18
C GLU A 72 -20.09 22.75 2.87
N ALA A 73 -19.65 23.53 3.86
CA ALA A 73 -18.52 24.44 3.72
C ALA A 73 -17.22 23.70 3.35
N LEU A 74 -17.00 22.51 3.92
CA LEU A 74 -15.85 21.67 3.60
C LEU A 74 -15.87 21.17 2.15
N GLU A 75 -17.03 20.79 1.63
CA GLU A 75 -17.18 20.33 0.25
C GLU A 75 -16.91 21.48 -0.75
N GLN A 76 -17.39 22.69 -0.44
CA GLN A 76 -17.07 23.88 -1.22
C GLN A 76 -15.56 24.15 -1.26
N VAL A 77 -14.89 24.09 -0.10
CA VAL A 77 -13.43 24.24 -0.03
C VAL A 77 -12.71 23.17 -0.85
N LYS A 78 -13.19 21.93 -0.85
CA LYS A 78 -12.59 20.84 -1.63
C LYS A 78 -12.70 21.04 -3.15
N ALA A 79 -13.80 21.64 -3.61
CA ALA A 79 -14.02 21.94 -5.01
C ALA A 79 -13.11 23.09 -5.53
N GLU A 80 -12.50 23.89 -4.65
CA GLU A 80 -11.57 24.95 -5.02
C GLU A 80 -10.25 24.39 -5.58
N GLN A 81 -9.76 25.01 -6.66
CA GLN A 81 -8.44 24.68 -7.21
C GLN A 81 -7.33 25.18 -6.28
N VAL A 82 -6.47 24.27 -5.86
CA VAL A 82 -5.31 24.57 -5.03
C VAL A 82 -4.15 25.03 -5.93
N PRO A 83 -3.41 26.09 -5.58
CA PRO A 83 -2.25 26.51 -6.35
C PRO A 83 -1.20 25.41 -6.51
N ILE A 84 -0.56 25.35 -7.68
CA ILE A 84 0.28 24.22 -8.07
C ILE A 84 1.75 24.48 -7.75
N SER A 85 2.26 25.68 -8.05
CA SER A 85 3.68 26.03 -7.85
C SER A 85 4.02 26.39 -6.39
N PRO A 86 5.23 26.11 -5.91
CA PRO A 86 5.68 26.45 -4.55
C PRO A 86 5.45 27.92 -4.17
N GLU A 87 5.78 28.86 -5.07
CA GLU A 87 5.67 30.30 -4.84
C GLU A 87 4.20 30.72 -4.68
N GLN A 88 3.31 30.19 -5.54
CA GLN A 88 1.88 30.45 -5.43
C GLN A 88 1.27 29.79 -4.18
N LYS A 89 1.77 28.62 -3.76
CA LYS A 89 1.33 27.97 -2.52
C LYS A 89 1.73 28.78 -1.29
N GLU A 90 2.94 29.35 -1.27
CA GLU A 90 3.39 30.23 -0.19
C GLU A 90 2.56 31.51 -0.15
N ALA A 91 2.35 32.17 -1.30
CA ALA A 91 1.51 33.37 -1.39
C ALA A 91 0.06 33.09 -0.96
N TYR A 92 -0.50 31.96 -1.40
CA TYR A 92 -1.84 31.52 -1.02
C TYR A 92 -1.92 31.21 0.47
N PHE A 93 -0.94 30.48 1.03
CA PHE A 93 -0.83 30.20 2.45
C PHE A 93 -0.85 31.48 3.27
N MET A 94 0.03 32.45 2.93
CA MET A 94 0.11 33.73 3.63
C MET A 94 -1.21 34.52 3.52
N THR A 95 -1.85 34.51 2.36
CA THR A 95 -3.15 35.16 2.14
C THR A 95 -4.24 34.54 3.02
N GLN A 96 -4.29 33.21 3.09
CA GLN A 96 -5.30 32.50 3.87
C GLN A 96 -5.08 32.66 5.38
N VAL A 97 -3.84 32.62 5.86
CA VAL A 97 -3.51 32.89 7.28
C VAL A 97 -3.89 34.32 7.64
N ALA A 98 -3.49 35.31 6.84
CA ALA A 98 -3.84 36.72 7.08
C ALA A 98 -5.36 36.95 7.07
N SER A 99 -6.07 36.32 6.13
CA SER A 99 -7.54 36.36 6.09
C SER A 99 -8.16 35.73 7.34
N GLY A 100 -7.65 34.58 7.79
CA GLY A 100 -8.11 33.90 9.00
C GLY A 100 -7.89 34.75 10.25
N GLU A 101 -6.72 35.39 10.37
CA GLU A 101 -6.40 36.32 11.44
C GLU A 101 -7.33 37.54 11.43
N GLN A 102 -7.54 38.17 10.26
CA GLN A 102 -8.43 39.32 10.16
C GLN A 102 -9.88 38.98 10.53
N LEU A 103 -10.39 37.82 10.06
CA LEU A 103 -11.74 37.36 10.38
C LEU A 103 -11.88 36.98 11.86
N SER A 104 -10.81 36.47 12.48
CA SER A 104 -10.82 36.12 13.90
C SER A 104 -11.07 37.31 14.83
N LEU A 105 -10.75 38.52 14.37
CA LEU A 105 -10.95 39.77 15.12
C LEU A 105 -12.37 40.33 15.01
N GLN A 106 -13.19 39.86 14.05
CA GLN A 106 -14.52 40.42 13.76
C GLN A 106 -15.66 39.85 14.63
N GLY A 107 -15.33 38.94 15.56
CA GLY A 107 -16.26 38.38 16.54
C GLY A 107 -16.88 37.03 16.16
N PRO A 108 -17.80 36.50 16.99
CA PRO A 108 -18.25 35.10 16.90
C PRO A 108 -18.89 34.70 15.57
N MET A 109 -19.62 35.60 14.91
CA MET A 109 -20.26 35.37 13.61
C MET A 109 -19.27 35.02 12.48
N PHE A 110 -18.00 35.39 12.63
CA PHE A 110 -16.95 35.13 11.64
C PHE A 110 -16.07 33.92 12.01
N SER A 111 -16.43 33.16 13.05
CA SER A 111 -15.64 32.02 13.52
C SER A 111 -15.50 30.91 12.46
N LEU A 112 -16.59 30.60 11.74
CA LEU A 112 -16.57 29.62 10.66
C LEU A 112 -15.76 30.11 9.44
N PRO A 113 -16.00 31.31 8.87
CA PRO A 113 -15.14 31.88 7.84
C PRO A 113 -13.65 31.91 8.20
N ALA A 114 -13.32 32.31 9.44
CA ALA A 114 -11.95 32.31 9.94
C ALA A 114 -11.36 30.89 9.97
N ALA A 115 -12.13 29.91 10.48
CA ALA A 115 -11.69 28.51 10.53
C ALA A 115 -11.48 27.92 9.13
N LEU A 116 -12.35 28.25 8.16
CA LEU A 116 -12.18 27.82 6.76
C LEU A 116 -10.92 28.40 6.13
N ALA A 117 -10.56 29.66 6.45
CA ALA A 117 -9.31 30.26 5.98
C ALA A 117 -8.07 29.55 6.56
N PHE A 118 -8.05 29.28 7.88
CA PHE A 118 -7.00 28.48 8.49
C PHE A 118 -6.94 27.04 7.94
N TYR A 119 -8.09 26.43 7.63
CA TYR A 119 -8.14 25.10 7.02
C TYR A 119 -7.63 25.11 5.56
N ARG A 120 -7.93 26.16 4.77
CA ARG A 120 -7.35 26.35 3.43
C ARG A 120 -5.83 26.49 3.47
N ALA A 121 -5.30 27.23 4.46
CA ALA A 121 -3.87 27.33 4.69
C ALA A 121 -3.26 25.97 5.09
N LEU A 122 -3.95 25.20 5.93
CA LEU A 122 -3.52 23.85 6.33
C LEU A 122 -3.38 22.89 5.13
N ARG A 123 -4.27 23.00 4.13
CA ARG A 123 -4.24 22.15 2.91
C ARG A 123 -3.00 22.35 2.04
N VAL A 124 -2.34 23.50 2.12
CA VAL A 124 -1.15 23.82 1.29
C VAL A 124 0.16 23.77 2.06
N TYR A 125 0.11 23.57 3.38
CA TYR A 125 1.28 23.60 4.23
C TYR A 125 2.02 22.25 4.24
N PRO A 126 3.36 22.22 4.07
CA PRO A 126 4.13 20.97 3.97
C PRO A 126 4.06 20.04 5.20
N SER A 127 3.93 20.61 6.42
CA SER A 127 3.87 19.85 7.67
C SER A 127 2.61 20.19 8.49
N PRO A 128 1.44 19.63 8.14
CA PRO A 128 0.15 20.05 8.71
C PRO A 128 0.08 19.91 10.24
N VAL A 129 0.83 18.97 10.84
CA VAL A 129 0.83 18.80 12.30
C VAL A 129 1.61 19.89 13.01
N GLU A 130 2.73 20.35 12.45
CA GLU A 130 3.45 21.50 13.00
C GLU A 130 2.58 22.75 12.95
N LEU A 131 1.90 22.97 11.83
CA LEU A 131 0.97 24.09 11.69
C LEU A 131 -0.21 23.99 12.66
N MET A 132 -0.74 22.79 12.89
CA MET A 132 -1.77 22.59 13.91
C MET A 132 -1.29 22.92 15.34
N VAL A 133 -0.02 22.66 15.66
CA VAL A 133 0.58 23.06 16.95
C VAL A 133 0.75 24.58 17.04
N ILE A 134 1.08 25.24 15.93
CA ILE A 134 1.15 26.70 15.86
C ILE A 134 -0.24 27.29 16.08
N TYR A 135 -1.25 26.80 15.34
CA TYR A 135 -2.64 27.25 15.47
C TYR A 135 -3.19 27.07 16.89
N GLN A 136 -2.83 25.99 17.59
CA GLN A 136 -3.22 25.80 18.98
C GLN A 136 -2.78 26.96 19.88
N LYS A 137 -1.63 27.58 19.58
CA LYS A 137 -1.05 28.65 20.39
C LYS A 137 -1.48 30.03 19.93
N THR A 138 -1.76 30.21 18.64
CA THR A 138 -1.97 31.54 18.03
C THR A 138 -3.42 31.83 17.69
N VAL A 139 -4.25 30.81 17.43
CA VAL A 139 -5.65 30.98 17.00
C VAL A 139 -6.59 30.93 18.22
N PRO A 140 -7.60 31.80 18.31
CA PRO A 140 -8.61 31.75 19.37
C PRO A 140 -9.28 30.37 19.52
N GLU A 141 -9.51 29.93 20.75
CA GLU A 141 -10.01 28.58 21.06
C GLU A 141 -11.29 28.18 20.29
N PRO A 142 -12.31 29.05 20.12
CA PRO A 142 -13.52 28.70 19.37
C PRO A 142 -13.24 28.39 17.89
N ILE A 143 -12.35 29.15 17.26
CA ILE A 143 -11.97 28.98 15.84
C ILE A 143 -11.09 27.75 15.69
N PHE A 144 -10.14 27.56 16.61
CA PHE A 144 -9.27 26.38 16.60
C PHE A 144 -10.05 25.06 16.73
N LYS A 145 -11.12 25.04 17.54
CA LYS A 145 -12.04 23.89 17.64
C LYS A 145 -12.69 23.56 16.29
N LEU A 146 -13.17 24.57 15.57
CA LEU A 146 -13.76 24.40 14.23
C LEU A 146 -12.73 23.88 13.22
N VAL A 147 -11.47 24.36 13.25
CA VAL A 147 -10.39 23.85 12.39
C VAL A 147 -10.11 22.36 12.64
N ILE A 148 -10.10 21.94 13.91
CA ILE A 148 -9.97 20.52 14.28
C ILE A 148 -11.16 19.71 13.76
N GLU A 149 -12.38 20.23 13.90
CA GLU A 149 -13.60 19.56 13.45
C GLU A 149 -13.63 19.38 11.94
N LEU A 150 -13.30 20.43 11.17
CA LEU A 150 -13.12 20.37 9.71
C LEU A 150 -12.07 19.32 9.31
N THR A 151 -10.92 19.31 10.00
CA THR A 151 -9.85 18.32 9.73
C THR A 151 -10.30 16.89 10.01
N ASN A 152 -11.05 16.67 11.10
CA ASN A 152 -11.58 15.35 11.43
C ASN A 152 -12.66 14.90 10.45
N LEU A 153 -13.56 15.81 10.03
CA LEU A 153 -14.59 15.55 9.02
C LEU A 153 -13.95 15.23 7.66
N ASP A 154 -12.90 15.93 7.28
CA ASP A 154 -12.15 15.64 6.06
C ASP A 154 -11.51 14.25 6.09
N VAL A 155 -10.78 13.94 7.15
CA VAL A 155 -10.16 12.62 7.34
C VAL A 155 -11.22 11.52 7.34
N LYS A 156 -12.33 11.74 8.06
CA LYS A 156 -13.46 10.79 8.11
C LYS A 156 -14.06 10.58 6.71
N GLY A 157 -14.35 11.66 5.99
CA GLY A 157 -14.90 11.61 4.63
C GLY A 157 -13.95 10.94 3.64
N ARG A 158 -12.63 11.17 3.74
CA ARG A 158 -11.63 10.47 2.91
C ARG A 158 -11.55 8.98 3.24
N VAL A 159 -11.67 8.60 4.52
CA VAL A 159 -11.62 7.19 4.93
C VAL A 159 -12.90 6.45 4.54
N GLU A 160 -14.07 6.99 4.86
CA GLU A 160 -15.39 6.41 4.57
C GLU A 160 -15.71 6.47 3.07
N GLY A 161 -15.30 7.53 2.39
CA GLY A 161 -15.49 7.71 0.95
C GLY A 161 -14.58 6.85 0.06
N TYR A 162 -13.60 6.15 0.64
CA TYR A 162 -12.66 5.32 -0.13
C TYR A 162 -13.39 4.28 -0.97
N TYR A 163 -14.31 3.53 -0.38
CA TYR A 163 -15.06 2.48 -1.09
C TYR A 163 -16.14 3.02 -2.05
N LEU A 164 -16.36 4.34 -2.09
CA LEU A 164 -17.18 4.98 -3.12
C LEU A 164 -16.41 5.18 -4.43
N LYS A 165 -15.08 5.32 -4.33
CA LYS A 165 -14.17 5.54 -5.47
C LYS A 165 -13.34 4.30 -5.82
N PHE A 166 -13.22 3.36 -4.89
CA PHE A 166 -12.44 2.13 -5.05
C PHE A 166 -13.30 0.88 -4.86
N PRO A 167 -13.20 -0.13 -5.76
CA PRO A 167 -12.42 -0.14 -7.00
C PRO A 167 -12.98 0.81 -8.08
N PRO A 168 -12.23 1.09 -9.15
CA PRO A 168 -12.73 1.84 -10.29
C PRO A 168 -14.02 1.23 -10.86
N LYS A 169 -14.99 2.08 -11.21
CA LYS A 169 -16.26 1.61 -11.79
C LYS A 169 -16.07 0.79 -13.07
N SER A 170 -14.97 1.03 -13.80
CA SER A 170 -14.59 0.29 -15.01
C SER A 170 -14.36 -1.20 -14.75
N PHE A 171 -13.98 -1.60 -13.54
CA PHE A 171 -13.78 -3.01 -13.17
C PHE A 171 -15.10 -3.77 -12.99
N GLY A 172 -16.23 -3.08 -12.93
CA GLY A 172 -17.53 -3.72 -12.76
C GLY A 172 -17.71 -4.41 -11.40
N VAL A 173 -16.95 -4.02 -10.38
CA VAL A 173 -16.98 -4.58 -9.02
C VAL A 173 -17.03 -3.47 -7.98
N LYS A 174 -17.51 -3.79 -6.78
CA LYS A 174 -17.46 -2.90 -5.60
C LYS A 174 -17.11 -3.70 -4.35
N VAL A 175 -16.63 -3.02 -3.32
CA VAL A 175 -16.38 -3.64 -2.01
C VAL A 175 -17.60 -3.43 -1.10
N GLU A 176 -18.08 -4.51 -0.50
CA GLU A 176 -19.17 -4.51 0.48
C GLU A 176 -18.72 -5.14 1.80
N THR A 177 -19.28 -4.71 2.92
CA THR A 177 -19.10 -5.38 4.20
C THR A 177 -20.10 -6.54 4.30
N ARG A 178 -19.61 -7.78 4.45
CA ARG A 178 -20.44 -8.99 4.63
C ARG A 178 -20.12 -9.71 5.93
N GLN A 179 -21.11 -10.40 6.48
CA GLN A 179 -20.93 -11.26 7.66
C GLN A 179 -20.24 -12.57 7.24
N VAL A 180 -19.17 -12.93 7.95
CA VAL A 180 -18.39 -14.15 7.74
C VAL A 180 -18.09 -14.77 9.11
N GLY A 181 -18.83 -15.83 9.45
CA GLY A 181 -18.78 -16.42 10.79
C GLY A 181 -19.28 -15.42 11.85
N ASP A 182 -18.48 -15.18 12.88
CA ASP A 182 -18.83 -14.30 14.02
C ASP A 182 -18.41 -12.82 13.81
N GLY A 183 -17.96 -12.44 12.62
CA GLY A 183 -17.49 -11.08 12.33
C GLY A 183 -17.76 -10.62 10.90
N THR A 184 -17.39 -9.38 10.60
CA THR A 184 -17.55 -8.79 9.26
C THR A 184 -16.25 -8.80 8.47
N LYS A 185 -16.37 -8.87 7.15
CA LYS A 185 -15.25 -8.71 6.21
C LYS A 185 -15.65 -7.84 5.03
N LYS A 186 -14.66 -7.11 4.51
CA LYS A 186 -14.76 -6.43 3.22
C LYS A 186 -14.60 -7.47 2.11
N THR A 187 -15.61 -7.56 1.25
CA THR A 187 -15.76 -8.57 0.22
C THR A 187 -15.97 -7.90 -1.14
N LEU A 188 -15.36 -8.44 -2.19
CA LEU A 188 -15.54 -7.95 -3.55
C LEU A 188 -16.80 -8.58 -4.19
N VAL A 189 -17.66 -7.75 -4.77
CA VAL A 189 -18.93 -8.18 -5.37
C VAL A 189 -19.11 -7.58 -6.76
N LEU A 190 -19.85 -8.29 -7.62
CA LEU A 190 -20.15 -7.81 -8.97
C LEU A 190 -21.20 -6.68 -8.97
N THR A 191 -21.02 -5.71 -9.85
CA THR A 191 -22.01 -4.65 -10.12
C THR A 191 -22.90 -4.98 -11.32
N LYS A 192 -22.46 -5.90 -12.18
CA LYS A 192 -23.18 -6.37 -13.38
C LYS A 192 -22.96 -7.87 -13.57
N GLY A 193 -23.88 -8.53 -14.29
CA GLY A 193 -23.72 -9.94 -14.63
C GLY A 193 -22.55 -10.19 -15.58
N VAL A 194 -21.92 -11.37 -15.45
CA VAL A 194 -20.76 -11.82 -16.26
C VAL A 194 -20.98 -13.29 -16.62
N LYS A 195 -20.69 -13.69 -17.85
CA LYS A 195 -20.85 -15.10 -18.28
C LYS A 195 -19.61 -15.92 -17.94
N THR A 196 -19.78 -17.25 -17.87
CA THR A 196 -18.67 -18.19 -17.73
C THR A 196 -17.58 -17.93 -18.77
N GLY A 197 -16.31 -17.87 -18.32
CA GLY A 197 -15.15 -17.69 -19.20
C GLY A 197 -14.86 -16.24 -19.59
N GLU A 198 -15.74 -15.28 -19.28
CA GLU A 198 -15.47 -13.86 -19.53
C GLU A 198 -14.52 -13.27 -18.48
N ALA A 199 -13.66 -12.34 -18.92
CA ALA A 199 -12.83 -11.57 -18.02
C ALA A 199 -13.68 -10.52 -17.28
N ILE A 200 -13.63 -10.55 -15.96
CA ILE A 200 -14.28 -9.58 -15.08
C ILE A 200 -13.49 -8.27 -15.12
N TYR A 201 -12.18 -8.34 -14.88
CA TYR A 201 -11.25 -7.22 -14.98
C TYR A 201 -9.81 -7.69 -15.23
N LYS A 202 -8.93 -6.75 -15.59
CA LYS A 202 -7.49 -6.95 -15.71
C LYS A 202 -6.77 -5.97 -14.78
N GLU A 203 -5.73 -6.44 -14.12
CA GLU A 203 -5.04 -5.68 -13.08
C GLU A 203 -3.52 -5.87 -13.18
N PHE A 204 -2.77 -4.77 -13.17
CA PHE A 204 -1.32 -4.80 -13.03
C PHE A 204 -0.91 -4.83 -11.54
N PRO A 205 0.21 -5.48 -11.20
CA PRO A 205 0.64 -5.61 -9.82
C PRO A 205 1.23 -4.31 -9.26
N ILE A 206 1.08 -4.13 -7.95
CA ILE A 206 1.80 -3.13 -7.16
C ILE A 206 3.30 -3.46 -7.14
N VAL A 207 3.63 -4.73 -6.91
CA VAL A 207 4.99 -5.26 -6.87
C VAL A 207 4.97 -6.70 -7.34
N ALA A 208 6.04 -7.13 -8.00
CA ALA A 208 6.20 -8.49 -8.47
C ALA A 208 7.68 -8.91 -8.38
N ALA A 209 7.90 -10.17 -8.02
CA ALA A 209 9.22 -10.77 -7.87
C ALA A 209 9.21 -12.16 -8.50
N LEU A 210 10.29 -12.50 -9.22
CA LEU A 210 10.52 -13.87 -9.68
C LEU A 210 10.89 -14.77 -8.49
N ASP A 211 10.57 -16.05 -8.60
CA ASP A 211 11.18 -17.05 -7.73
C ASP A 211 12.72 -17.03 -7.92
N SER A 212 13.48 -17.26 -6.85
CA SER A 212 14.95 -17.08 -6.84
C SER A 212 15.66 -17.86 -7.95
N ASP A 213 15.23 -19.09 -8.22
CA ASP A 213 15.81 -19.94 -9.27
C ASP A 213 15.53 -19.41 -10.68
N ILE A 214 14.36 -18.82 -10.91
CA ILE A 214 14.02 -18.16 -12.18
C ILE A 214 14.77 -16.84 -12.33
N GLN A 215 14.88 -16.06 -11.25
CA GLN A 215 15.67 -14.83 -11.22
C GLN A 215 17.13 -15.12 -11.57
N GLU A 216 17.72 -16.15 -10.99
CA GLU A 216 19.10 -16.56 -11.27
C GLU A 216 19.30 -17.05 -12.69
N ALA A 217 18.32 -17.80 -13.23
CA ALA A 217 18.38 -18.28 -14.61
C ALA A 217 18.31 -17.14 -15.65
N GLY A 218 17.78 -15.96 -15.29
CA GLY A 218 17.66 -14.82 -16.20
C GLY A 218 16.72 -15.08 -17.39
N THR A 219 15.85 -16.08 -17.27
CA THR A 219 14.95 -16.53 -18.35
C THR A 219 13.64 -15.76 -18.41
N HIS A 220 13.37 -14.90 -17.42
CA HIS A 220 12.17 -14.10 -17.34
C HIS A 220 12.50 -12.65 -17.00
N CYS A 221 11.66 -11.74 -17.47
CA CYS A 221 11.77 -10.32 -17.20
C CYS A 221 11.55 -10.03 -15.72
N SER A 222 12.47 -9.32 -15.07
CA SER A 222 12.38 -8.98 -13.65
C SER A 222 11.25 -7.98 -13.33
N GLN A 223 10.68 -7.29 -14.33
CA GLN A 223 9.57 -6.34 -14.16
C GLN A 223 8.21 -6.98 -14.40
N CYS A 224 8.00 -7.55 -15.59
CA CYS A 224 6.69 -8.08 -16.00
C CYS A 224 6.59 -9.61 -15.94
N LEU A 225 7.64 -10.30 -15.50
CA LEU A 225 7.75 -11.76 -15.38
C LEU A 225 7.60 -12.52 -16.71
N ARG A 226 7.54 -11.84 -17.85
CA ARG A 226 7.48 -12.48 -19.19
C ARG A 226 8.74 -13.29 -19.47
N SER A 227 8.61 -14.47 -20.08
CA SER A 227 9.77 -15.20 -20.59
C SER A 227 10.55 -14.38 -21.61
N VAL A 228 11.88 -14.40 -21.53
CA VAL A 228 12.76 -13.63 -22.40
C VAL A 228 13.73 -14.55 -23.12
N GLU A 229 13.98 -14.24 -24.39
CA GLU A 229 15.08 -14.83 -25.15
C GLU A 229 16.38 -14.07 -24.85
N PRO A 230 17.50 -14.74 -24.52
CA PRO A 230 18.75 -14.07 -24.14
C PRO A 230 19.29 -13.08 -25.18
N SER A 231 19.01 -13.29 -26.47
CA SER A 231 19.45 -12.43 -27.57
C SER A 231 18.66 -11.12 -27.70
N MET A 232 17.49 -11.02 -27.08
CA MET A 232 16.57 -9.89 -27.20
C MET A 232 16.33 -9.18 -25.86
N SER A 233 17.03 -9.61 -24.81
CA SER A 233 16.85 -9.08 -23.47
C SER A 233 17.84 -7.96 -23.15
N ILE A 234 17.44 -7.06 -22.25
CA ILE A 234 18.29 -6.00 -21.73
C ILE A 234 18.75 -6.43 -20.34
N SER A 235 20.04 -6.70 -20.17
CA SER A 235 20.65 -7.05 -18.89
C SER A 235 21.26 -5.82 -18.23
N GLU A 236 21.02 -5.63 -16.94
CA GLU A 236 21.73 -4.62 -16.13
C GLU A 236 22.94 -5.27 -15.45
N SER A 237 24.15 -4.88 -15.83
CA SER A 237 25.38 -5.46 -15.28
C SER A 237 26.04 -4.60 -14.20
N GLU A 238 25.61 -3.36 -13.97
CA GLU A 238 26.41 -2.40 -13.20
C GLU A 238 26.55 -2.71 -11.71
N SER A 239 25.57 -3.35 -11.07
CA SER A 239 25.66 -3.74 -9.66
C SER A 239 25.98 -5.22 -9.44
N HIS A 240 25.75 -6.09 -10.44
CA HIS A 240 25.78 -7.56 -10.36
C HIS A 240 25.07 -8.21 -9.15
N ALA A 241 24.30 -7.44 -8.36
CA ALA A 241 23.76 -7.92 -7.09
C ALA A 241 22.65 -8.95 -7.32
N LEU A 242 21.75 -8.69 -8.26
CA LEU A 242 20.74 -9.63 -8.74
C LEU A 242 20.83 -9.74 -10.26
N ASN A 243 20.67 -10.95 -10.80
CA ASN A 243 20.64 -11.17 -12.25
C ASN A 243 19.34 -10.60 -12.84
N THR A 244 19.32 -9.30 -13.17
CA THR A 244 18.11 -8.61 -13.64
C THR A 244 18.10 -8.47 -15.15
N VAL A 245 16.97 -8.86 -15.73
CA VAL A 245 16.79 -8.94 -17.18
C VAL A 245 15.45 -8.32 -17.54
N TYR A 246 15.40 -7.53 -18.62
CA TYR A 246 14.17 -6.89 -19.10
C TYR A 246 13.83 -7.31 -20.52
N CYS A 247 12.54 -7.53 -20.80
CA CYS A 247 12.06 -7.89 -22.14
C CYS A 247 11.98 -6.69 -23.10
N SER A 248 12.08 -5.47 -22.58
CA SER A 248 11.95 -4.23 -23.35
C SER A 248 12.50 -3.03 -22.57
N ALA A 249 12.85 -1.96 -23.28
CA ALA A 249 13.23 -0.68 -22.68
C ALA A 249 12.11 -0.08 -21.82
N ALA A 250 10.84 -0.34 -22.17
CA ALA A 250 9.69 0.06 -21.36
C ALA A 250 9.69 -0.63 -19.98
N CYS A 251 9.94 -1.95 -19.94
CA CYS A 251 10.05 -2.67 -18.67
C CYS A 251 11.26 -2.23 -17.85
N GLN A 252 12.40 -1.97 -18.49
CA GLN A 252 13.60 -1.44 -17.81
C GLN A 252 13.32 -0.05 -17.20
N SER A 253 12.72 0.86 -17.97
CA SER A 253 12.37 2.20 -17.51
C SER A 253 11.33 2.15 -16.39
N ALA A 254 10.30 1.31 -16.51
CA ALA A 254 9.31 1.09 -15.46
C ALA A 254 9.98 0.58 -14.17
N ALA A 255 10.86 -0.43 -14.25
CA ALA A 255 11.57 -0.94 -13.09
C ALA A 255 12.45 0.13 -12.41
N LYS A 256 13.21 0.90 -13.20
CA LYS A 256 14.01 2.05 -12.70
C LYS A 256 13.13 3.06 -11.96
N SER A 257 12.03 3.49 -12.60
CA SER A 257 11.10 4.45 -12.00
C SER A 257 10.40 3.92 -10.74
N GLN A 258 10.13 2.61 -10.66
CA GLN A 258 9.37 2.04 -9.57
C GLN A 258 10.24 1.62 -8.38
N TYR A 259 11.36 0.93 -8.57
CA TYR A 259 12.15 0.43 -7.43
C TYR A 259 13.64 0.28 -7.70
N TYR A 260 14.03 -0.06 -8.93
CA TYR A 260 15.38 -0.52 -9.25
C TYR A 260 16.43 0.57 -8.98
N SER A 261 16.08 1.83 -9.24
CA SER A 261 16.97 2.98 -8.99
C SER A 261 17.38 3.18 -7.52
N LEU A 262 16.56 2.73 -6.58
CA LEU A 262 16.88 2.78 -5.15
C LEU A 262 17.57 1.51 -4.66
N LEU A 263 17.27 0.35 -5.25
CA LEU A 263 17.64 -0.94 -4.66
C LEU A 263 18.86 -1.59 -5.31
N PHE A 264 18.99 -1.57 -6.63
CA PHE A 264 19.91 -2.49 -7.33
C PHE A 264 20.72 -1.85 -8.45
N THR A 265 20.88 -0.53 -8.42
CA THR A 265 21.82 0.19 -9.31
C THR A 265 22.76 1.08 -8.51
N LEU A 266 23.92 1.40 -9.11
CA LEU A 266 24.84 2.43 -8.64
C LEU A 266 24.51 3.81 -9.25
N GLU A 267 23.61 3.85 -10.24
CA GLU A 267 23.06 5.09 -10.77
C GLU A 267 22.43 5.92 -9.64
N ARG A 268 22.49 7.23 -9.82
CA ARG A 268 21.88 8.17 -8.90
C ARG A 268 20.36 7.97 -8.87
N PRO A 269 19.73 7.85 -7.68
CA PRO A 269 18.28 7.63 -7.58
C PRO A 269 17.43 8.87 -7.89
N LEU A 270 18.07 10.04 -7.95
CA LEU A 270 17.42 11.31 -8.26
C LEU A 270 17.43 11.58 -9.76
N PRO A 271 16.35 12.17 -10.32
CA PRO A 271 16.35 12.65 -11.69
C PRO A 271 17.51 13.61 -11.96
N GLN A 272 18.04 13.58 -13.18
CA GLN A 272 19.21 14.36 -13.59
C GLN A 272 18.98 15.88 -13.41
N GLU A 273 17.73 16.30 -13.47
CA GLU A 273 17.28 17.68 -13.33
C GLU A 273 17.47 18.24 -11.92
N ILE A 274 17.59 17.39 -10.89
CA ILE A 274 17.90 17.83 -9.53
C ILE A 274 19.41 17.87 -9.37
N PRO A 275 20.03 19.05 -9.17
CA PRO A 275 21.46 19.10 -8.90
C PRO A 275 21.77 18.43 -7.56
N SER A 276 22.71 17.48 -7.54
CA SER A 276 23.46 17.13 -6.33
C SER A 276 24.90 16.89 -6.70
N GLU A 277 25.76 16.89 -5.69
CA GLU A 277 27.14 16.46 -5.87
C GLU A 277 27.16 15.00 -6.36
N PRO A 278 28.08 14.66 -7.29
CA PRO A 278 28.28 13.28 -7.70
C PRO A 278 28.75 12.45 -6.51
N SER A 279 28.29 11.21 -6.42
CA SER A 279 28.72 10.29 -5.36
C SER A 279 30.23 10.04 -5.41
N THR A 280 30.89 10.04 -4.25
CA THR A 280 32.31 9.71 -4.16
C THR A 280 32.54 8.22 -4.42
N ALA A 281 33.78 7.85 -4.73
CA ALA A 281 34.15 6.44 -4.92
C ALA A 281 33.89 5.60 -3.66
N GLU A 282 34.10 6.17 -2.46
CA GLU A 282 33.77 5.50 -1.20
C GLU A 282 32.26 5.22 -1.09
N GLN A 283 31.43 6.23 -1.37
CA GLN A 283 29.96 6.09 -1.30
C GLN A 283 29.42 5.03 -2.27
N LEU A 284 29.95 5.01 -3.50
CA LEU A 284 29.58 4.00 -4.50
C LEU A 284 29.99 2.58 -4.06
N ASN A 285 31.16 2.44 -3.43
CA ASN A 285 31.63 1.15 -2.91
C ASN A 285 30.79 0.68 -1.71
N GLU A 286 30.41 1.58 -0.80
CA GLU A 286 29.52 1.28 0.32
C GLU A 286 28.14 0.82 -0.17
N ARG A 287 27.57 1.53 -1.15
CA ARG A 287 26.31 1.17 -1.78
C ARG A 287 26.40 -0.20 -2.46
N HIS A 288 27.43 -0.43 -3.27
CA HIS A 288 27.66 -1.73 -3.92
C HIS A 288 27.75 -2.86 -2.89
N LYS A 289 28.48 -2.65 -1.79
CA LYS A 289 28.60 -3.63 -0.70
C LYS A 289 27.25 -3.92 -0.04
N ALA A 290 26.46 -2.88 0.28
CA ALA A 290 25.14 -3.05 0.87
C ALA A 290 24.19 -3.84 -0.07
N GLN A 291 24.20 -3.51 -1.36
CA GLN A 291 23.41 -4.20 -2.39
C GLN A 291 23.80 -5.67 -2.51
N ALA A 292 25.11 -5.96 -2.57
CA ALA A 292 25.61 -7.33 -2.65
C ALA A 292 25.25 -8.15 -1.40
N GLN A 293 25.33 -7.55 -0.20
CA GLN A 293 24.93 -8.23 1.04
C GLN A 293 23.44 -8.54 1.06
N PHE A 294 22.59 -7.59 0.69
CA PHE A 294 21.14 -7.80 0.65
C PHE A 294 20.76 -8.83 -0.42
N ALA A 295 21.36 -8.79 -1.61
CA ALA A 295 21.06 -9.77 -2.64
C ALA A 295 21.54 -11.19 -2.29
N ASN A 296 22.71 -11.33 -1.64
CA ASN A 296 23.18 -12.61 -1.12
C ASN A 296 22.24 -13.17 -0.04
N TYR A 297 21.69 -12.30 0.81
CA TYR A 297 20.69 -12.69 1.79
C TYR A 297 19.39 -13.19 1.13
N LEU A 298 18.88 -12.45 0.13
CA LEU A 298 17.70 -12.87 -0.63
C LEU A 298 17.91 -14.22 -1.33
N LYS A 299 19.11 -14.41 -1.91
CA LYS A 299 19.48 -15.61 -2.63
C LYS A 299 19.65 -16.83 -1.72
N ASN A 300 20.40 -16.69 -0.63
CA ASN A 300 20.83 -17.84 0.16
C ASN A 300 19.90 -18.11 1.34
N GLU A 301 19.61 -17.08 2.13
CA GLU A 301 18.84 -17.24 3.37
C GLU A 301 17.33 -17.23 3.12
N MET A 302 16.86 -16.42 2.17
CA MET A 302 15.46 -16.31 1.79
C MET A 302 15.14 -17.08 0.51
N SER A 303 15.90 -18.15 0.21
CA SER A 303 15.64 -19.02 -0.94
C SER A 303 14.26 -19.68 -0.81
N GLY A 304 13.29 -19.16 -1.57
CA GLY A 304 11.89 -19.59 -1.53
C GLY A 304 10.93 -18.63 -0.82
N HIS A 305 11.39 -17.47 -0.35
CA HIS A 305 10.57 -16.41 0.23
C HIS A 305 10.65 -15.15 -0.63
N ALA A 306 9.55 -14.79 -1.30
CA ALA A 306 9.49 -13.58 -2.12
C ALA A 306 9.17 -12.33 -1.27
N ALA A 307 8.55 -12.50 -0.10
CA ALA A 307 8.07 -11.38 0.70
C ALA A 307 9.14 -10.32 1.04
N PRO A 308 10.39 -10.64 1.43
CA PRO A 308 11.41 -9.63 1.72
C PRO A 308 11.73 -8.74 0.51
N LEU A 309 11.82 -9.33 -0.70
CA LEU A 309 12.05 -8.59 -1.93
C LEU A 309 10.83 -7.74 -2.31
N LEU A 310 9.62 -8.29 -2.20
CA LEU A 310 8.39 -7.54 -2.45
C LEU A 310 8.25 -6.34 -1.51
N VAL A 311 8.62 -6.48 -0.22
CA VAL A 311 8.64 -5.36 0.74
C VAL A 311 9.67 -4.31 0.34
N ALA A 312 10.88 -4.71 -0.03
CA ALA A 312 11.91 -3.78 -0.50
C ALA A 312 11.44 -2.98 -1.72
N GLN A 313 10.90 -3.68 -2.74
CA GLN A 313 10.32 -3.07 -3.94
C GLN A 313 9.19 -2.10 -3.59
N PHE A 314 8.31 -2.47 -2.66
CA PHE A 314 7.18 -1.64 -2.25
C PHE A 314 7.64 -0.36 -1.55
N ILE A 315 8.59 -0.44 -0.63
CA ILE A 315 9.15 0.73 0.05
C ILE A 315 9.81 1.66 -0.97
N ALA A 316 10.65 1.13 -1.86
CA ALA A 316 11.29 1.91 -2.91
C ALA A 316 10.24 2.60 -3.82
N ARG A 317 9.17 1.88 -4.17
CA ARG A 317 8.05 2.43 -4.96
C ARG A 317 7.32 3.55 -4.25
N GLN A 318 7.04 3.43 -2.95
CA GLN A 318 6.45 4.51 -2.17
C GLN A 318 7.34 5.76 -2.17
N VAL A 319 8.65 5.59 -1.98
CA VAL A 319 9.62 6.69 -2.01
C VAL A 319 9.62 7.36 -3.39
N ASN A 320 9.72 6.58 -4.47
CA ASN A 320 9.74 7.11 -5.83
C ASN A 320 8.45 7.83 -6.22
N VAL A 321 7.29 7.34 -5.80
CA VAL A 321 5.99 8.01 -6.05
C VAL A 321 5.95 9.37 -5.35
N GLU A 322 6.35 9.44 -4.08
CA GLU A 322 6.36 10.72 -3.33
C GLU A 322 7.43 11.69 -3.86
N MET A 323 8.61 11.19 -4.21
CA MET A 323 9.63 11.99 -4.89
C MET A 323 9.09 12.56 -6.22
N SER A 324 8.47 11.72 -7.05
CA SER A 324 7.91 12.16 -8.33
C SER A 324 6.85 13.23 -8.17
N LYS A 325 6.03 13.18 -7.10
CA LYS A 325 5.07 14.23 -6.77
C LYS A 325 5.75 15.54 -6.40
N LEU A 326 6.72 15.50 -5.51
CA LEU A 326 7.49 16.69 -5.12
C LEU A 326 8.19 17.33 -6.33
N ILE A 327 8.67 16.51 -7.26
CA ILE A 327 9.35 16.94 -8.48
C ILE A 327 8.35 17.48 -9.51
N SER A 328 7.20 16.84 -9.71
CA SER A 328 6.15 17.33 -10.60
C SER A 328 5.52 18.63 -10.06
N HIS A 329 5.57 18.86 -8.74
CA HIS A 329 5.22 20.15 -8.15
C HIS A 329 6.27 21.25 -8.43
N THR A 330 7.53 20.90 -8.72
CA THR A 330 8.61 21.85 -9.04
C THR A 330 8.84 22.03 -10.54
N LEU A 331 8.58 21.01 -11.35
CA LEU A 331 8.71 21.01 -12.81
C LEU A 331 7.32 20.79 -13.37
N SER A 332 6.74 21.83 -13.99
CA SER A 332 5.38 21.84 -14.55
C SER A 332 5.18 20.80 -15.68
N LYS A 333 5.11 19.52 -15.32
CA LYS A 333 4.76 18.41 -16.20
C LYS A 333 3.71 17.56 -15.50
N THR A 334 2.48 17.64 -16.02
CA THR A 334 1.45 16.63 -15.84
C THR A 334 1.91 15.35 -16.53
N THR A 335 2.46 14.40 -15.77
CA THR A 335 2.68 13.05 -16.29
C THR A 335 1.34 12.34 -16.30
N THR A 336 0.90 12.01 -17.51
CA THR A 336 -0.22 11.13 -17.81
C THR A 336 -0.11 9.83 -17.01
N THR A 337 -1.23 9.37 -16.47
CA THR A 337 -1.40 8.01 -15.92
C THR A 337 -0.81 6.99 -16.90
N ASP A 338 0.29 6.34 -16.52
CA ASP A 338 0.85 5.23 -17.29
C ASP A 338 -0.23 4.16 -17.40
N GLN A 339 -0.61 3.80 -18.63
CA GLN A 339 -1.67 2.82 -18.93
C GLN A 339 -1.39 1.41 -18.39
N ALA A 340 -0.21 1.18 -17.80
CA ALA A 340 0.27 -0.10 -17.30
C ALA A 340 0.73 -0.07 -15.83
N ASP A 341 0.13 0.80 -15.01
CA ASP A 341 0.41 0.90 -13.58
C ASP A 341 -0.62 0.20 -12.68
N PHE A 342 -0.38 0.15 -11.35
CA PHE A 342 -1.31 -0.46 -10.40
C PHE A 342 -2.68 0.22 -10.42
N THR A 343 -3.73 -0.48 -9.95
CA THR A 343 -5.09 0.06 -9.98
C THR A 343 -5.35 1.00 -8.80
N ASP A 344 -5.48 2.29 -9.09
CA ASP A 344 -5.88 3.34 -8.15
C ASP A 344 -7.42 3.49 -8.08
N ALA A 345 -7.92 4.30 -7.16
CA ALA A 345 -9.32 4.71 -7.06
C ALA A 345 -9.71 5.73 -8.14
N ASP A 346 -11.00 5.78 -8.50
CA ASP A 346 -11.53 6.79 -9.41
C ASP A 346 -11.23 8.22 -8.89
N GLY A 347 -10.59 9.03 -9.73
CA GLY A 347 -10.22 10.42 -9.42
C GLY A 347 -8.81 10.62 -8.86
N GLY A 348 -8.06 9.56 -8.52
CA GLY A 348 -6.63 9.65 -8.17
C GLY A 348 -6.30 10.40 -6.87
N ASP A 349 -7.29 10.57 -5.97
CA ASP A 349 -7.12 11.27 -4.69
C ASP A 349 -6.45 10.41 -3.60
N TYR A 350 -6.20 9.13 -3.89
CA TYR A 350 -5.67 8.17 -2.93
C TYR A 350 -4.21 7.82 -3.26
N LEU A 351 -3.43 7.55 -2.22
CA LEU A 351 -2.05 7.14 -2.35
C LEU A 351 -1.96 5.62 -2.37
N LEU A 352 -0.89 5.07 -2.94
CA LEU A 352 -0.56 3.64 -2.82
C LEU A 352 -0.59 3.16 -1.36
N ALA A 353 -0.13 4.01 -0.43
CA ALA A 353 -0.19 3.75 1.01
C ALA A 353 -1.64 3.61 1.54
N ASP A 354 -2.60 4.38 1.01
CA ASP A 354 -4.00 4.32 1.43
C ASP A 354 -4.65 2.99 1.03
N HIS A 355 -4.35 2.48 -0.17
CA HIS A 355 -4.78 1.14 -0.59
C HIS A 355 -4.15 0.07 0.30
N PHE A 356 -2.84 0.15 0.51
CA PHE A 356 -2.10 -0.88 1.22
C PHE A 356 -2.48 -0.96 2.71
N GLU A 357 -2.75 0.16 3.37
CA GLU A 357 -3.16 0.21 4.80
C GLU A 357 -4.44 -0.60 5.06
N ARG A 358 -5.35 -0.65 4.09
CA ARG A 358 -6.64 -1.36 4.18
C ARG A 358 -6.55 -2.86 3.95
N LEU A 359 -5.43 -3.35 3.41
CA LEU A 359 -5.25 -4.77 3.19
C LEU A 359 -5.11 -5.54 4.50
N ARG A 360 -5.79 -6.69 4.57
CA ARG A 360 -5.63 -7.66 5.65
C ARG A 360 -4.22 -8.26 5.63
N TYR A 361 -3.76 -8.68 6.79
CA TYR A 361 -2.46 -9.33 6.95
C TYR A 361 -2.49 -10.34 8.10
N VAL A 362 -1.48 -11.20 8.14
CA VAL A 362 -1.20 -12.11 9.24
C VAL A 362 0.10 -11.70 9.92
N ASP A 363 0.24 -12.03 11.19
CA ASP A 363 1.53 -11.88 11.87
C ASP A 363 2.52 -12.90 11.31
N VAL A 364 3.75 -12.44 11.11
CA VAL A 364 4.86 -13.25 10.61
C VAL A 364 6.06 -13.04 11.51
N ASP A 365 6.86 -14.08 11.67
CA ASP A 365 8.14 -13.99 12.34
C ASP A 365 9.11 -13.20 11.46
N LEU A 366 9.82 -12.25 12.07
CA LEU A 366 10.77 -11.42 11.35
C LEU A 366 11.99 -12.24 10.95
N PRO A 367 12.33 -12.30 9.65
CA PRO A 367 13.60 -12.86 9.23
C PRO A 367 14.76 -12.12 9.89
N LYS A 368 15.76 -12.87 10.36
CA LYS A 368 16.99 -12.28 10.92
C LYS A 368 17.68 -11.44 9.86
N ASP A 369 18.25 -10.31 10.29
CA ASP A 369 19.04 -9.38 9.49
C ASP A 369 18.36 -8.72 8.27
N GLY A 370 17.20 -9.20 7.81
CA GLY A 370 16.53 -8.71 6.59
C GLY A 370 16.24 -7.21 6.62
N LEU A 371 15.71 -6.70 7.74
CA LEU A 371 15.47 -5.26 7.92
C LEU A 371 16.77 -4.46 7.92
N LYS A 372 17.77 -4.92 8.67
CA LYS A 372 19.08 -4.26 8.77
C LYS A 372 19.75 -4.15 7.41
N LEU A 373 19.70 -5.21 6.60
CA LEU A 373 20.29 -5.25 5.26
C LEU A 373 19.53 -4.34 4.29
N LEU A 374 18.19 -4.37 4.32
CA LEU A 374 17.37 -3.46 3.49
C LEU A 374 17.64 -2.00 3.86
N THR A 375 17.68 -1.69 5.15
CA THR A 375 17.97 -0.35 5.65
C THR A 375 19.35 0.14 5.19
N ALA A 376 20.37 -0.73 5.20
CA ALA A 376 21.69 -0.38 4.68
C ALA A 376 21.67 -0.06 3.17
N VAL A 377 20.87 -0.80 2.37
CA VAL A 377 20.68 -0.48 0.94
C VAL A 377 20.00 0.88 0.76
N LEU A 378 18.92 1.13 1.50
CA LEU A 378 18.18 2.39 1.40
C LEU A 378 19.01 3.59 1.85
N ASP A 379 19.72 3.48 2.97
CA ASP A 379 20.53 4.58 3.53
C ASP A 379 21.78 4.88 2.68
N SER A 380 22.44 3.83 2.14
CA SER A 380 23.52 4.01 1.17
C SER A 380 23.04 4.59 -0.17
N ALA A 381 21.76 4.39 -0.51
CA ALA A 381 21.15 5.03 -1.66
C ALA A 381 20.79 6.49 -1.40
N MET A 382 20.28 6.77 -0.20
CA MET A 382 19.86 8.09 0.24
C MET A 382 19.79 8.14 1.78
N PRO A 383 20.61 8.98 2.44
CA PRO A 383 20.60 9.11 3.88
C PRO A 383 19.22 9.45 4.45
N GLY A 384 18.80 8.78 5.52
CA GLY A 384 17.55 9.06 6.22
C GLY A 384 16.34 8.25 5.73
N LEU A 385 16.50 7.40 4.70
CA LEU A 385 15.47 6.44 4.31
C LEU A 385 15.36 5.25 5.28
N ASP A 386 16.35 5.04 6.14
CA ASP A 386 16.33 4.06 7.24
C ASP A 386 15.11 4.25 8.16
N ALA A 387 14.74 5.51 8.39
CA ALA A 387 13.58 5.88 9.19
C ALA A 387 12.26 5.29 8.65
N LEU A 388 12.19 4.98 7.35
CA LEU A 388 11.03 4.37 6.72
C LEU A 388 10.88 2.90 7.07
N ALA A 389 11.92 2.22 7.52
CA ALA A 389 11.97 0.78 7.72
C ALA A 389 12.11 0.46 9.23
N THR A 390 11.05 0.73 10.01
CA THR A 390 10.99 0.31 11.42
C THR A 390 10.55 -1.16 11.56
N ASP A 391 10.90 -1.81 12.66
CA ASP A 391 10.52 -3.21 12.96
C ASP A 391 9.01 -3.46 12.81
N GLU A 392 8.17 -2.58 13.39
CA GLU A 392 6.71 -2.71 13.35
C GLU A 392 6.17 -2.55 11.92
N ARG A 393 6.74 -1.62 11.13
CA ARG A 393 6.34 -1.45 9.72
C ARG A 393 6.73 -2.66 8.92
N TYR A 394 7.98 -3.08 9.06
CA TYR A 394 8.55 -4.15 8.27
C TYR A 394 7.79 -5.46 8.52
N ALA A 395 7.49 -5.79 9.78
CA ALA A 395 6.64 -6.93 10.14
C ALA A 395 5.25 -6.84 9.51
N THR A 396 4.61 -5.67 9.57
CA THR A 396 3.28 -5.46 8.98
C THR A 396 3.30 -5.59 7.46
N LEU A 397 4.31 -5.03 6.79
CA LEU A 397 4.48 -5.12 5.34
C LEU A 397 4.76 -6.57 4.91
N LEU A 398 5.64 -7.29 5.60
CA LEU A 398 5.88 -8.71 5.34
C LEU A 398 4.59 -9.53 5.48
N GLY A 399 3.85 -9.32 6.58
CA GLY A 399 2.56 -9.98 6.79
C GLY A 399 1.54 -9.68 5.68
N LYS A 400 1.54 -8.45 5.15
CA LYS A 400 0.70 -8.07 4.00
C LYS A 400 1.17 -8.75 2.72
N MET A 401 2.47 -8.83 2.45
CA MET A 401 2.99 -9.52 1.25
C MET A 401 2.63 -11.00 1.29
N VAL A 402 2.91 -11.69 2.40
CA VAL A 402 2.60 -13.12 2.58
C VAL A 402 1.09 -13.38 2.44
N TYR A 403 0.23 -12.50 2.98
CA TYR A 403 -1.22 -12.70 2.93
C TYR A 403 -1.88 -12.30 1.61
N ASN A 404 -1.25 -11.48 0.77
CA ASN A 404 -1.90 -10.91 -0.42
C ASN A 404 -1.21 -11.27 -1.74
N ALA A 405 -0.02 -11.88 -1.70
CA ALA A 405 0.67 -12.31 -2.91
C ALA A 405 -0.09 -13.43 -3.64
N TYR A 406 -0.24 -13.26 -4.95
CA TYR A 406 -0.65 -14.31 -5.88
C TYR A 406 0.59 -14.94 -6.50
N GLY A 407 0.53 -16.26 -6.69
CA GLY A 407 1.52 -16.96 -7.49
C GLY A 407 1.28 -16.66 -8.96
N VAL A 408 2.28 -16.15 -9.65
CA VAL A 408 2.23 -15.93 -11.10
C VAL A 408 2.68 -17.22 -11.78
N TYR A 409 1.85 -17.75 -12.68
CA TYR A 409 2.10 -18.98 -13.43
C TYR A 409 1.52 -18.84 -14.83
N TYR A 410 2.11 -19.52 -15.80
CA TYR A 410 1.59 -19.61 -17.17
C TYR A 410 1.05 -21.00 -17.42
N ASP A 411 0.00 -21.11 -18.23
CA ASP A 411 -0.69 -22.36 -18.54
C ASP A 411 -1.04 -23.13 -17.24
N ASP A 412 -0.57 -24.37 -17.10
CA ASP A 412 -0.78 -25.21 -15.91
C ASP A 412 0.30 -25.02 -14.83
N GLY A 413 1.20 -24.05 -15.00
CA GLY A 413 2.34 -23.83 -14.13
C GLY A 413 3.50 -24.80 -14.35
N ARG A 414 4.62 -24.57 -13.67
CA ARG A 414 5.88 -25.31 -13.86
C ARG A 414 6.01 -26.53 -12.96
N ASP A 415 6.78 -27.53 -13.42
CA ASP A 415 7.09 -28.76 -12.65
C ASP A 415 8.53 -28.80 -12.12
N ASN A 416 9.35 -27.82 -12.46
CA ASN A 416 10.79 -27.81 -12.18
C ASN A 416 11.19 -26.89 -11.02
N LYS A 417 10.25 -26.44 -10.17
CA LYS A 417 10.58 -25.64 -8.99
C LYS A 417 11.37 -26.49 -7.98
N PRO A 418 12.54 -26.02 -7.51
CA PRO A 418 13.31 -26.76 -6.51
C PRO A 418 12.49 -27.02 -5.24
N VAL A 419 12.51 -28.27 -4.76
CA VAL A 419 11.86 -28.64 -3.51
C VAL A 419 12.68 -28.07 -2.35
N THR A 420 12.00 -27.39 -1.42
CA THR A 420 12.64 -26.87 -0.20
C THR A 420 12.58 -27.92 0.91
N ASN A 421 13.63 -27.98 1.73
CA ASN A 421 13.66 -28.82 2.94
C ASN A 421 13.05 -28.12 4.17
N ASN A 422 12.35 -27.01 3.94
CA ASN A 422 11.73 -26.22 5.00
C ASN A 422 10.54 -26.98 5.59
N ARG A 423 10.22 -26.71 6.86
CA ARG A 423 9.03 -27.29 7.47
C ARG A 423 7.79 -26.75 6.74
N PRO A 424 6.69 -27.52 6.64
CA PRO A 424 5.49 -27.08 5.94
C PRO A 424 4.92 -25.72 6.40
N GLU A 425 5.11 -25.37 7.67
CA GLU A 425 4.75 -24.10 8.29
C GLU A 425 5.67 -22.92 7.91
N ASP A 426 6.90 -23.19 7.49
CA ASP A 426 7.91 -22.18 7.11
C ASP A 426 7.90 -21.87 5.61
N ILE A 427 7.12 -22.64 4.83
CA ILE A 427 6.93 -22.44 3.39
C ILE A 427 6.03 -21.21 3.18
N GLU A 428 6.58 -20.18 2.53
CA GLU A 428 5.79 -19.05 2.05
C GLU A 428 4.72 -19.53 1.07
N ARG A 429 3.47 -19.14 1.33
CA ARG A 429 2.33 -19.48 0.47
C ARG A 429 1.90 -18.26 -0.32
N THR A 430 1.34 -18.53 -1.49
CA THR A 430 0.79 -17.53 -2.40
C THR A 430 -0.58 -17.99 -2.86
N ARG A 431 -1.46 -17.06 -3.22
CA ARG A 431 -2.78 -17.37 -3.78
C ARG A 431 -2.57 -17.96 -5.17
N ALA A 432 -2.46 -19.28 -5.24
CA ALA A 432 -2.12 -20.01 -6.45
C ALA A 432 -3.04 -21.23 -6.58
N PRO A 433 -4.08 -21.19 -7.44
CA PRO A 433 -4.97 -22.32 -7.68
C PRO A 433 -4.26 -23.58 -8.19
N VAL A 434 -3.08 -23.43 -8.80
CA VAL A 434 -2.22 -24.54 -9.25
C VAL A 434 -1.23 -25.00 -8.17
N GLY A 435 -1.20 -24.33 -7.01
CA GLY A 435 -0.24 -24.57 -5.94
C GLY A 435 1.05 -23.73 -6.08
N THR A 436 1.60 -23.30 -4.94
CA THR A 436 2.82 -22.47 -4.87
C THR A 436 4.07 -23.13 -5.45
N SER A 437 4.09 -24.46 -5.56
CA SER A 437 5.17 -25.21 -6.21
C SER A 437 5.21 -25.03 -7.74
N ARG A 438 4.14 -24.51 -8.36
CA ARG A 438 4.01 -24.39 -9.82
C ARG A 438 4.11 -22.96 -10.35
N GLN A 439 4.35 -21.98 -9.49
CA GLN A 439 4.50 -20.57 -9.90
C GLN A 439 5.92 -20.27 -10.38
N ILE A 440 6.10 -19.21 -11.19
CA ILE A 440 7.40 -18.63 -11.57
C ILE A 440 7.80 -17.43 -10.71
N GLY A 441 6.87 -16.91 -9.90
CA GLY A 441 7.07 -15.74 -9.07
C GLY A 441 5.81 -15.36 -8.30
N SER A 442 5.90 -14.24 -7.59
CA SER A 442 4.86 -13.72 -6.71
C SER A 442 4.53 -12.27 -7.06
N ALA A 443 3.26 -11.89 -6.97
CA ALA A 443 2.83 -10.52 -7.24
C ALA A 443 1.67 -10.07 -6.34
N VAL A 444 1.65 -8.80 -5.94
CA VAL A 444 0.61 -8.23 -5.07
C VAL A 444 -0.21 -7.19 -5.83
N TYR A 445 -1.52 -7.22 -5.64
CA TYR A 445 -2.48 -6.41 -6.40
C TYR A 445 -3.36 -5.59 -5.46
N THR A 446 -3.96 -4.51 -5.96
CA THR A 446 -4.83 -3.62 -5.17
C THR A 446 -6.23 -4.21 -4.97
N VAL A 447 -6.97 -4.45 -6.06
CA VAL A 447 -8.36 -4.92 -6.09
C VAL A 447 -8.41 -6.41 -5.77
N SER A 448 -7.55 -7.21 -6.41
CA SER A 448 -7.56 -8.67 -6.24
C SER A 448 -7.17 -9.14 -4.83
N SER A 449 -6.59 -8.26 -4.01
CA SER A 449 -6.32 -8.57 -2.59
C SER A 449 -7.60 -8.72 -1.75
N TYR A 450 -8.72 -8.14 -2.19
CA TYR A 450 -10.04 -8.25 -1.53
C TYR A 450 -10.79 -9.56 -1.84
N LEU A 451 -10.32 -10.35 -2.81
CA LEU A 451 -10.93 -11.64 -3.14
C LEU A 451 -10.70 -12.63 -2.00
N THR A 452 -11.77 -13.27 -1.54
CA THR A 452 -11.74 -14.27 -0.46
C THR A 452 -11.56 -15.68 -1.02
N HIS A 453 -11.20 -16.62 -0.15
CA HIS A 453 -11.04 -18.01 -0.55
C HIS A 453 -12.39 -18.76 -0.64
N SER A 454 -12.58 -19.51 -1.72
CA SER A 454 -13.53 -20.63 -1.77
C SER A 454 -12.88 -21.86 -2.41
N CYS A 455 -13.24 -23.04 -1.91
CA CYS A 455 -12.88 -24.33 -2.51
C CYS A 455 -13.69 -24.66 -3.77
N GLU A 456 -14.73 -23.86 -4.05
CA GLU A 456 -15.57 -23.86 -5.23
C GLU A 456 -15.69 -22.39 -5.68
N PRO A 457 -14.62 -21.83 -6.28
CA PRO A 457 -14.51 -20.39 -6.48
C PRO A 457 -15.40 -19.89 -7.62
N THR A 458 -15.87 -18.65 -7.50
CA THR A 458 -16.68 -17.96 -8.52
C THR A 458 -15.84 -17.34 -9.63
N ALA A 459 -14.55 -17.13 -9.37
CA ALA A 459 -13.59 -16.63 -10.33
C ALA A 459 -12.22 -17.33 -10.19
N ARG A 460 -11.40 -17.26 -11.23
CA ARG A 460 -10.02 -17.73 -11.21
C ARG A 460 -9.07 -16.64 -11.71
N PRO A 461 -7.88 -16.47 -11.11
CA PRO A 461 -6.83 -15.67 -11.73
C PRO A 461 -6.29 -16.39 -12.98
N SER A 462 -5.88 -15.60 -13.97
CA SER A 462 -5.30 -16.06 -15.23
C SER A 462 -4.17 -15.10 -15.63
N PHE A 463 -3.09 -15.63 -16.19
CA PHE A 463 -1.93 -14.85 -16.67
C PHE A 463 -1.66 -15.16 -18.15
N ASP A 464 -2.73 -15.21 -18.95
CA ASP A 464 -2.72 -15.61 -20.37
C ASP A 464 -1.91 -14.66 -21.27
N ALA A 465 -1.71 -13.42 -20.83
CA ALA A 465 -0.87 -12.43 -21.51
C ALA A 465 0.64 -12.75 -21.42
N GLY A 466 1.02 -13.81 -20.69
CA GLY A 466 2.42 -14.18 -20.47
C GLY A 466 3.19 -13.14 -19.67
N THR A 467 2.51 -12.45 -18.75
CA THR A 467 3.08 -11.45 -17.84
C THR A 467 2.48 -11.59 -16.44
N SER A 468 2.98 -10.83 -15.48
CA SER A 468 2.38 -10.65 -14.15
C SER A 468 1.08 -9.82 -14.16
N GLN A 469 0.44 -9.57 -15.31
CA GLN A 469 -0.88 -8.94 -15.33
C GLN A 469 -1.96 -9.99 -15.01
N LEU A 470 -2.70 -9.78 -13.92
CA LEU A 470 -3.78 -10.67 -13.51
C LEU A 470 -5.04 -10.38 -14.33
N HIS A 471 -5.60 -11.42 -14.95
CA HIS A 471 -6.93 -11.39 -15.57
C HIS A 471 -7.86 -12.24 -14.72
N LEU A 472 -8.89 -11.64 -14.12
CA LEU A 472 -9.83 -12.37 -13.28
C LEU A 472 -10.96 -12.91 -14.17
N ILE A 473 -11.08 -14.24 -14.30
CA ILE A 473 -12.02 -14.90 -15.21
C ILE A 473 -13.15 -15.56 -14.41
N ALA A 474 -14.40 -15.36 -14.83
CA ALA A 474 -15.55 -16.01 -14.20
C ALA A 474 -15.56 -17.54 -14.46
N THR A 475 -15.74 -18.35 -13.42
CA THR A 475 -15.78 -19.82 -13.53
C THR A 475 -17.18 -20.35 -13.86
N ARG A 476 -18.20 -19.52 -13.71
CA ARG A 476 -19.60 -19.79 -14.02
C ARG A 476 -20.32 -18.50 -14.39
N ASN A 477 -21.59 -18.59 -14.78
CA ASN A 477 -22.44 -17.41 -14.93
C ASN A 477 -22.66 -16.77 -13.55
N LEU A 478 -22.46 -15.45 -13.48
CA LEU A 478 -22.57 -14.66 -12.26
C LEU A 478 -23.55 -13.50 -12.47
N LYS A 479 -24.35 -13.20 -11.45
CA LYS A 479 -25.28 -12.06 -11.41
C LYS A 479 -24.67 -10.88 -10.64
N ALA A 480 -25.23 -9.69 -10.84
CA ALA A 480 -24.92 -8.54 -10.01
C ALA A 480 -25.22 -8.85 -8.54
N GLY A 481 -24.35 -8.39 -7.64
CA GLY A 481 -24.42 -8.65 -6.20
C GLY A 481 -23.80 -9.98 -5.75
N GLU A 482 -23.38 -10.86 -6.65
CA GLU A 482 -22.66 -12.09 -6.26
C GLU A 482 -21.24 -11.77 -5.76
N GLU A 483 -20.80 -12.53 -4.76
CA GLU A 483 -19.43 -12.45 -4.22
C GLU A 483 -18.42 -13.09 -5.16
N LEU A 484 -17.29 -12.41 -5.32
CA LEU A 484 -16.13 -12.91 -6.04
C LEU A 484 -15.17 -13.60 -5.07
N THR A 485 -14.92 -14.87 -5.34
CA THR A 485 -14.00 -15.73 -4.57
C THR A 485 -13.02 -16.41 -5.52
N VAL A 486 -11.82 -16.71 -5.01
CA VAL A 486 -10.77 -17.45 -5.71
C VAL A 486 -10.25 -18.62 -4.89
N ALA A 487 -9.60 -19.59 -5.53
CA ALA A 487 -8.87 -20.62 -4.81
C ALA A 487 -7.50 -20.07 -4.38
N TYR A 488 -7.17 -20.17 -3.10
CA TYR A 488 -5.84 -19.79 -2.57
C TYR A 488 -4.84 -20.94 -2.69
N VAL A 489 -5.36 -22.16 -2.74
CA VAL A 489 -4.63 -23.42 -2.76
C VAL A 489 -5.15 -24.27 -3.92
N ASP A 490 -4.47 -25.37 -4.22
CA ASP A 490 -4.99 -26.34 -5.20
C ASP A 490 -6.23 -27.06 -4.68
N VAL A 491 -7.36 -26.78 -5.33
CA VAL A 491 -8.69 -27.31 -4.99
C VAL A 491 -9.12 -28.49 -5.86
N THR A 492 -8.29 -28.87 -6.83
CA THR A 492 -8.53 -30.04 -7.68
C THR A 492 -8.35 -31.31 -6.85
N GLN A 493 -9.15 -32.34 -7.16
CA GLN A 493 -8.98 -33.67 -6.59
C GLN A 493 -8.00 -34.41 -7.50
N HIS A 494 -6.90 -34.90 -6.93
CA HIS A 494 -5.86 -35.58 -7.71
C HIS A 494 -6.27 -37.01 -8.07
N GLU A 495 -5.65 -37.57 -9.11
CA GLU A 495 -5.86 -38.96 -9.50
C GLU A 495 -5.48 -39.89 -8.34
N GLY A 496 -6.42 -40.78 -7.96
CA GLY A 496 -6.25 -41.69 -6.81
C GLY A 496 -6.47 -41.04 -5.43
N GLU A 497 -6.71 -39.72 -5.34
CA GLU A 497 -7.03 -39.04 -4.08
C GLU A 497 -8.51 -39.22 -3.74
N SER A 498 -8.82 -39.67 -2.52
CA SER A 498 -10.22 -39.73 -2.06
C SER A 498 -10.78 -38.33 -1.80
N VAL A 499 -12.11 -38.18 -1.81
CA VAL A 499 -12.77 -36.90 -1.44
C VAL A 499 -12.37 -36.47 -0.02
N VAL A 500 -12.17 -37.42 0.88
CA VAL A 500 -11.73 -37.18 2.27
C VAL A 500 -10.33 -36.58 2.31
N ASP A 501 -9.40 -37.18 1.57
CA ASP A 501 -8.00 -36.76 1.55
C ASP A 501 -7.87 -35.40 0.87
N CYS A 502 -8.57 -35.17 -0.24
CA CYS A 502 -8.65 -33.88 -0.91
C CYS A 502 -9.19 -32.79 0.03
N ARG A 503 -10.28 -33.05 0.75
CA ARG A 503 -10.81 -32.11 1.75
C ARG A 503 -9.79 -31.82 2.84
N ARG A 504 -9.17 -32.86 3.38
CA ARG A 504 -8.18 -32.77 4.46
C ARG A 504 -6.96 -31.96 4.01
N ARG A 505 -6.41 -32.23 2.84
CA ARG A 505 -5.25 -31.52 2.25
C ARG A 505 -5.52 -30.03 2.14
N ARG A 506 -6.63 -29.64 1.50
CA ARG A 506 -7.01 -28.22 1.33
C ARG A 506 -7.17 -27.50 2.66
N ARG A 507 -7.88 -28.11 3.61
CA ARG A 507 -8.09 -27.51 4.94
C ARG A 507 -6.78 -27.40 5.73
N MET A 508 -5.91 -28.40 5.67
CA MET A 508 -4.60 -28.35 6.33
C MET A 508 -3.70 -27.27 5.73
N GLU A 509 -3.70 -27.10 4.41
CA GLU A 509 -2.92 -26.07 3.74
C GLU A 509 -3.43 -24.66 4.08
N LEU A 510 -4.75 -24.45 4.09
CA LEU A 510 -5.37 -23.19 4.50
C LEU A 510 -5.09 -22.86 5.98
N ALA A 511 -5.21 -23.85 6.86
CA ALA A 511 -4.91 -23.67 8.28
C ALA A 511 -3.44 -23.27 8.52
N ARG A 512 -2.50 -23.96 7.87
CA ARG A 512 -1.06 -23.74 8.07
C ARG A 512 -0.56 -22.48 7.39
N GLY A 513 -0.92 -22.27 6.13
CA GLY A 513 -0.43 -21.16 5.31
C GLY A 513 -1.19 -19.86 5.49
N TRP A 514 -2.51 -19.94 5.71
CA TRP A 514 -3.39 -18.77 5.69
C TRP A 514 -4.04 -18.47 7.05
N LYS A 515 -3.81 -19.33 8.04
CA LYS A 515 -4.26 -19.18 9.43
C LYS A 515 -5.78 -19.03 9.58
N PHE A 516 -6.56 -19.71 8.74
CA PHE A 516 -8.01 -19.82 8.88
C PHE A 516 -8.53 -21.20 8.46
N ALA A 517 -9.70 -21.57 8.97
CA ALA A 517 -10.43 -22.75 8.51
C ALA A 517 -11.47 -22.36 7.45
N CYS A 518 -11.46 -23.02 6.29
CA CYS A 518 -12.44 -22.75 5.22
C CYS A 518 -13.86 -23.18 5.63
N LEU A 519 -14.84 -22.32 5.41
CA LEU A 519 -16.27 -22.56 5.68
C LEU A 519 -17.13 -22.42 4.42
N CYS A 520 -16.54 -22.61 3.23
CA CYS A 520 -17.31 -22.53 1.98
C CYS A 520 -18.26 -23.74 1.83
N GLU A 521 -19.26 -23.59 0.96
CA GLU A 521 -20.31 -24.58 0.71
C GLU A 521 -19.76 -25.97 0.38
N ARG A 522 -18.68 -26.06 -0.42
CA ARG A 522 -18.02 -27.34 -0.74
C ARG A 522 -17.44 -28.02 0.51
N CYS A 523 -16.74 -27.27 1.36
CA CYS A 523 -16.14 -27.82 2.59
C CYS A 523 -17.19 -28.25 3.63
N GLU A 524 -18.32 -27.55 3.68
CA GLU A 524 -19.44 -27.90 4.54
C GLU A 524 -20.18 -29.14 4.05
N ARG A 525 -20.48 -29.20 2.75
CA ARG A 525 -21.11 -30.35 2.09
C ARG A 525 -20.30 -31.63 2.30
N GLU A 526 -19.02 -31.61 1.94
CA GLU A 526 -18.11 -32.75 2.14
C GLU A 526 -17.93 -33.05 3.65
N GLY A 527 -18.00 -32.06 4.54
CA GLY A 527 -17.91 -32.28 5.99
C GLY A 527 -19.10 -33.07 6.55
N LYS A 528 -20.31 -32.72 6.12
CA LYS A 528 -21.56 -33.40 6.53
C LYS A 528 -21.59 -34.86 6.07
N GLU A 529 -21.17 -35.12 4.83
CA GLU A 529 -21.11 -36.47 4.25
C GLU A 529 -20.16 -37.39 5.02
N LEU A 530 -19.12 -36.83 5.64
CA LEU A 530 -18.09 -37.58 6.37
C LEU A 530 -18.39 -37.73 7.88
N GLY A 531 -19.51 -37.20 8.37
CA GLY A 531 -19.86 -37.25 9.79
C GLY A 531 -18.87 -36.49 10.70
N VAL A 532 -18.05 -35.60 10.13
CA VAL A 532 -17.09 -34.78 10.89
C VAL A 532 -17.79 -33.48 11.29
N SER A 533 -18.11 -33.33 12.59
CA SER A 533 -18.60 -32.05 13.10
C SER A 533 -17.52 -30.98 12.92
N SER A 534 -17.95 -29.76 12.60
CA SER A 534 -17.07 -28.60 12.37
C SER A 534 -16.47 -28.05 13.69
N GLU A 535 -15.83 -28.91 14.48
CA GLU A 535 -15.31 -28.58 15.82
C GLU A 535 -13.90 -27.97 15.80
N ASP A 536 -13.12 -28.20 14.73
CA ASP A 536 -11.85 -27.49 14.53
C ASP A 536 -12.09 -26.08 13.96
N LYS A 537 -12.71 -25.21 14.77
CA LYS A 537 -12.85 -23.78 14.46
C LYS A 537 -11.52 -23.07 14.70
N ILE A 538 -10.59 -23.21 13.76
CA ILE A 538 -9.41 -22.33 13.73
C ILE A 538 -9.93 -20.92 13.46
N LYS A 539 -9.81 -20.06 14.47
CA LYS A 539 -10.15 -18.64 14.35
C LYS A 539 -9.27 -18.02 13.26
N ASP A 540 -9.89 -17.29 12.35
CA ASP A 540 -9.17 -16.50 11.34
C ASP A 540 -8.24 -15.50 12.04
N GLN A 541 -6.94 -15.66 11.82
CA GLN A 541 -5.91 -14.80 12.42
C GLN A 541 -5.59 -13.57 11.56
N SER A 542 -6.19 -13.44 10.37
CA SER A 542 -6.01 -12.25 9.55
C SER A 542 -6.66 -11.04 10.22
N LYS A 543 -5.98 -9.90 10.13
CA LYS A 543 -6.40 -8.64 10.76
C LYS A 543 -6.12 -7.45 9.85
N VAL A 544 -6.72 -6.32 10.18
CA VAL A 544 -6.43 -5.02 9.57
C VAL A 544 -5.60 -4.17 10.53
N GLU A 545 -4.94 -3.14 10.02
CA GLU A 545 -4.18 -2.22 10.87
C GLU A 545 -5.08 -1.56 11.92
N LYS A 546 -4.51 -1.21 13.08
CA LYS A 546 -5.25 -0.62 14.21
C LYS A 546 -5.94 0.70 13.84
N SER A 547 -5.40 1.43 12.87
CA SER A 547 -6.01 2.63 12.31
C SER A 547 -7.35 2.30 11.64
N MET A 548 -7.39 1.25 10.81
CA MET A 548 -8.57 0.82 10.05
C MET A 548 -9.60 0.09 10.90
N ALA A 549 -9.16 -0.75 11.86
CA ALA A 549 -10.06 -1.48 12.75
C ALA A 549 -11.06 -0.57 13.49
N ARG A 550 -10.66 0.68 13.79
CA ARG A 550 -11.53 1.66 14.45
C ARG A 550 -12.63 2.19 13.55
N PHE A 551 -12.36 2.31 12.26
CA PHE A 551 -13.35 2.73 11.28
C PHE A 551 -14.33 1.60 11.00
N GLU A 552 -13.83 0.37 10.83
CA GLU A 552 -14.70 -0.81 10.65
C GLU A 552 -15.60 -1.07 11.86
N ALA A 553 -15.15 -0.78 13.09
CA ALA A 553 -15.99 -0.90 14.28
C ALA A 553 -17.05 0.21 14.43
N ASN A 554 -16.86 1.35 13.77
CA ASN A 554 -17.78 2.49 13.80
C ASN A 554 -18.75 2.50 12.60
N GLU A 555 -18.46 1.72 11.55
CA GLU A 555 -19.44 1.29 10.56
C GLU A 555 -20.41 0.32 11.25
N GLY A 556 -21.41 0.86 11.96
CA GLY A 556 -22.51 0.04 12.49
C GLY A 556 -23.14 -0.81 11.38
N PRO A 557 -23.85 -1.90 11.72
CA PRO A 557 -24.61 -2.65 10.71
C PRO A 557 -25.54 -1.67 9.99
N LEU A 558 -25.38 -1.57 8.67
CA LEU A 558 -26.27 -0.82 7.78
C LEU A 558 -27.69 -1.37 7.86
#